data_AF-A0A655WB46-F1
#
_entry.id   AF-A0A655WB46-F1
#
_cell.length_a   1.000
_cell.length_b   1.000
_cell.length_c   1.000
_cell.angle_alpha   90.00
_cell.angle_beta   90.00
_cell.angle_gamma   90.00
#
_symmetry.space_group_name_H-M   'P 1'
#
loop_
_entity.id
_entity.type
_entity.pdbx_description
1 polymer ?
#
loop_
_entity_poly.entity_id
_entity_poly.type
_entity_poly.pdbx_seq_one_letter_code
_entity_poly.pdbx_strand_id
1 'polypeptide(L)'
;MIIFGQGAIRCHPYVLREMEAAYSPNSDAVEKFDSALAGHVGFVLSNLVRSLWLGLTDGYGSQAPTRDATKRYYQQLNRYSANLALLADISMAVLGGSLKRRERLSARLGDILSQLYLSSATLKRFENDGRPAEDLPLVYWGLQDSLRQTEIAIDEFLANFPNRIIGRALRVLMMPFGRVRKAPSDKLDSKLAQILQTPSETRSRIGRHQYLTPSDNNPAGKIEQALNVILQAEPLFEKACKALGQRRPFMGLDEVAKLGLEAKVLTIQEAALLSEAEAHRLYTINVDDFAPQELAAKKRTQRKAEVA
;
A
#
# COMPACT_ATOMS: atom_id res chain seq x y z
N MET A 1 11.56 13.44 -7.51
CA MET A 1 12.20 14.76 -7.70
C MET A 1 11.28 15.82 -8.31
N ILE A 2 10.40 15.47 -9.28
CA ILE A 2 9.44 16.42 -9.89
C ILE A 2 8.17 16.62 -9.03
N ILE A 3 7.72 15.57 -8.34
CA ILE A 3 6.40 15.53 -7.67
C ILE A 3 6.24 16.62 -6.60
N PHE A 4 7.18 16.73 -5.65
CA PHE A 4 7.01 17.69 -4.56
C PHE A 4 7.36 19.13 -4.97
N GLY A 5 8.51 19.37 -5.61
CA GLY A 5 8.97 20.73 -5.89
C GLY A 5 8.04 21.53 -6.83
N GLN A 6 7.52 20.90 -7.88
CA GLN A 6 6.56 21.56 -8.78
C GLN A 6 5.13 21.56 -8.21
N GLY A 7 4.76 20.51 -7.47
CA GLY A 7 3.47 20.43 -6.78
C GLY A 7 3.33 21.47 -5.67
N ALA A 8 4.37 21.69 -4.87
CA ALA A 8 4.37 22.66 -3.78
C ALA A 8 4.13 24.09 -4.27
N ILE A 9 4.70 24.49 -5.41
CA ILE A 9 4.49 25.83 -5.98
C ILE A 9 3.07 25.95 -6.57
N ARG A 10 2.60 24.95 -7.32
CA ARG A 10 1.32 25.02 -8.04
C ARG A 10 0.08 24.83 -7.16
N CYS A 11 0.20 24.00 -6.12
CA CYS A 11 -0.92 23.70 -5.23
C CYS A 11 -1.01 24.67 -4.05
N HIS A 12 0.02 25.50 -3.82
CA HIS A 12 -0.01 26.46 -2.72
C HIS A 12 -0.86 27.69 -3.09
N PRO A 13 -1.83 28.09 -2.25
CA PRO A 13 -2.80 29.13 -2.59
C PRO A 13 -2.20 30.52 -2.83
N TYR A 14 -1.00 30.78 -2.30
CA TYR A 14 -0.36 32.11 -2.33
C TYR A 14 0.95 32.20 -3.12
N VAL A 15 1.74 31.12 -3.23
CA VAL A 15 3.13 31.20 -3.73
C VAL A 15 3.17 31.60 -5.20
N LEU A 16 2.27 31.04 -6.03
CA LEU A 16 2.19 31.43 -7.43
C LEU A 16 1.81 32.91 -7.60
N ARG A 17 0.89 33.41 -6.78
CA ARG A 17 0.47 34.83 -6.81
C ARG A 17 1.58 35.76 -6.37
N GLU A 18 2.37 35.38 -5.37
CA GLU A 18 3.57 36.12 -4.95
C GLU A 18 4.59 36.21 -6.09
N MET A 19 4.84 35.09 -6.79
CA MET A 19 5.76 35.08 -7.93
C MET A 19 5.23 35.95 -9.08
N GLU A 20 3.97 35.79 -9.47
CA GLU A 20 3.35 36.59 -10.53
C GLU A 20 3.35 38.09 -10.21
N ALA A 21 3.06 38.46 -8.96
CA ALA A 21 3.11 39.84 -8.50
C ALA A 21 4.54 40.40 -8.53
N ALA A 22 5.54 39.62 -8.09
CA ALA A 22 6.95 40.03 -8.10
C ALA A 22 7.52 40.24 -9.52
N TYR A 23 7.00 39.52 -10.52
CA TYR A 23 7.38 39.70 -11.93
C TYR A 23 6.51 40.74 -12.67
N SER A 24 5.49 41.29 -12.04
CA SER A 24 4.58 42.23 -12.69
C SER A 24 5.20 43.64 -12.76
N PRO A 25 5.20 44.29 -13.95
CA PRO A 25 5.64 45.67 -14.10
C PRO A 25 4.54 46.70 -13.72
N ASN A 26 3.37 46.24 -13.28
CA ASN A 26 2.23 47.10 -12.99
C ASN A 26 2.42 47.88 -11.69
N SER A 27 1.80 49.06 -11.58
CA SER A 27 1.86 49.90 -10.38
C SER A 27 1.21 49.26 -9.15
N ASP A 28 0.30 48.30 -9.34
CA ASP A 28 -0.38 47.55 -8.28
C ASP A 28 0.36 46.28 -7.85
N ALA A 29 1.54 46.00 -8.42
CA ALA A 29 2.32 44.81 -8.15
C ALA A 29 2.72 44.66 -6.66
N VAL A 30 3.12 45.76 -6.02
CA VAL A 30 3.51 45.77 -4.60
C VAL A 30 2.31 45.44 -3.70
N GLU A 31 1.15 46.06 -3.94
CA GLU A 31 -0.05 45.81 -3.14
C GLU A 31 -0.55 44.36 -3.30
N LYS A 32 -0.51 43.82 -4.52
CA LYS A 32 -0.83 42.40 -4.80
C LYS A 32 0.16 41.45 -4.12
N PHE A 33 1.44 41.80 -4.13
CA PHE A 33 2.48 41.01 -3.46
C PHE A 33 2.27 41.00 -1.94
N ASP A 34 2.05 42.17 -1.32
CA ASP A 34 1.84 42.29 0.12
C ASP A 34 0.58 41.56 0.56
N SER A 35 -0.51 41.63 -0.21
CA SER A 35 -1.74 40.88 0.04
C SER A 35 -1.52 39.37 -0.04
N ALA A 36 -0.79 38.90 -1.06
CA ALA A 36 -0.45 37.49 -1.21
C ALA A 36 0.45 36.99 -0.07
N LEU A 37 1.47 37.77 0.30
CA LEU A 37 2.40 37.46 1.38
C LEU A 37 1.71 37.44 2.74
N ALA A 38 0.84 38.40 3.03
CA ALA A 38 0.04 38.42 4.25
C ALA A 38 -0.86 37.17 4.35
N GLY A 39 -1.49 36.79 3.23
CA GLY A 39 -2.26 35.55 3.13
C GLY A 39 -1.42 34.30 3.35
N HIS A 40 -0.20 34.24 2.80
CA HIS A 40 0.73 33.14 3.00
C HIS A 40 1.18 33.04 4.46
N VAL A 41 1.56 34.14 5.11
CA VAL A 41 1.91 34.15 6.55
C VAL A 41 0.73 33.67 7.39
N GLY A 42 -0.49 34.14 7.09
CA GLY A 42 -1.71 33.67 7.74
C GLY A 42 -1.95 32.17 7.55
N PHE A 43 -1.68 31.64 6.36
CA PHE A 43 -1.78 30.21 6.05
C PHE A 43 -0.77 29.37 6.86
N VAL A 44 0.49 29.79 6.90
CA VAL A 44 1.55 29.14 7.69
C VAL A 44 1.18 29.13 9.17
N LEU A 45 0.76 30.28 9.72
CA LEU A 45 0.38 30.39 11.13
C LEU A 45 -0.84 29.53 11.47
N SER A 46 -1.84 29.50 10.59
CA SER A 46 -3.02 28.64 10.72
C SER A 46 -2.63 27.15 10.74
N ASN A 47 -1.74 26.73 9.83
CA ASN A 47 -1.23 25.37 9.79
C ASN A 47 -0.35 25.05 11.00
N LEU A 48 0.41 26.00 11.52
CA LEU A 48 1.20 25.82 12.74
C LEU A 48 0.29 25.56 13.95
N VAL A 49 -0.70 26.41 14.19
CA VAL A 49 -1.66 26.25 15.29
C VAL A 49 -2.44 24.95 15.13
N ARG A 50 -2.90 24.65 13.91
CA ARG A 50 -3.61 23.40 13.61
C ARG A 50 -2.73 22.16 13.82
N SER A 51 -1.47 22.19 13.38
CA SER A 51 -0.53 21.08 13.56
C SER A 51 -0.22 20.84 15.03
N LEU A 52 -0.04 21.89 15.82
CA LEU A 52 0.15 21.79 17.26
C LEU A 52 -1.11 21.21 17.93
N TRP A 53 -2.29 21.78 17.66
CA TRP A 53 -3.54 21.33 18.27
C TRP A 53 -3.88 19.88 17.91
N LEU A 54 -3.86 19.54 16.62
CA LEU A 54 -4.12 18.18 16.15
C LEU A 54 -2.98 17.21 16.54
N GLY A 55 -1.77 17.72 16.75
CA GLY A 55 -0.64 16.97 17.29
C GLY A 55 -0.89 16.50 18.73
N LEU A 56 -1.39 17.39 19.58
CA LEU A 56 -1.74 17.10 20.97
C LEU A 56 -2.98 16.22 21.09
N THR A 57 -4.01 16.48 20.28
CA THR A 57 -5.29 15.74 20.34
C THR A 57 -5.32 14.51 19.46
N ASP A 58 -4.23 14.12 18.81
CA ASP A 58 -4.24 13.03 17.83
C ASP A 58 -5.36 13.15 16.77
N GLY A 59 -5.59 14.37 16.30
CA GLY A 59 -6.65 14.71 15.35
C GLY A 59 -8.07 14.71 15.92
N TYR A 60 -8.29 14.36 17.20
CA TYR A 60 -9.62 14.36 17.81
C TYR A 60 -10.28 15.74 17.66
N GLY A 61 -11.57 15.72 17.30
CA GLY A 61 -12.37 16.92 17.08
C GLY A 61 -12.28 17.53 15.68
N SER A 62 -11.35 17.07 14.82
CA SER A 62 -11.33 17.49 13.42
C SER A 62 -12.51 16.89 12.64
N GLN A 63 -12.89 17.58 11.55
CA GLN A 63 -14.02 17.17 10.71
C GLN A 63 -13.75 15.82 10.05
N ALA A 64 -14.78 14.98 9.99
CA ALA A 64 -14.76 13.73 9.24
C ALA A 64 -16.07 13.63 8.46
N PRO A 65 -16.04 13.16 7.20
CA PRO A 65 -17.25 12.98 6.39
C PRO A 65 -18.13 11.84 6.92
N THR A 66 -17.59 11.01 7.80
CA THR A 66 -18.25 9.81 8.33
C THR A 66 -18.30 9.83 9.86
N ARG A 67 -19.24 9.05 10.41
CA ARG A 67 -19.38 8.82 11.86
C ARG A 67 -19.19 7.36 12.25
N ASP A 68 -18.64 6.55 11.36
CA ASP A 68 -18.45 5.10 11.51
C ASP A 68 -17.03 4.75 11.98
N ALA A 69 -16.66 3.48 11.80
CA ALA A 69 -15.34 2.90 12.04
C ALA A 69 -14.16 3.69 11.42
N THR A 70 -14.39 4.43 10.33
CA THR A 70 -13.34 5.16 9.60
C THR A 70 -13.12 6.57 10.13
N LYS A 71 -14.02 7.10 10.96
CA LYS A 71 -13.98 8.49 11.47
C LYS A 71 -12.61 8.87 12.04
N ARG A 72 -12.03 7.98 12.86
CA ARG A 72 -10.73 8.25 13.50
C ARG A 72 -9.59 8.35 12.50
N TYR A 73 -9.63 7.57 11.42
CA TYR A 73 -8.60 7.66 10.39
C TYR A 73 -8.70 8.97 9.61
N TYR A 74 -9.90 9.44 9.25
CA TYR A 74 -10.05 10.79 8.67
C TYR A 74 -9.46 11.89 9.56
N GLN A 75 -9.71 11.79 10.87
CA GLN A 75 -9.17 12.73 11.85
C GLN A 75 -7.63 12.69 11.94
N GLN A 76 -7.05 11.50 11.87
CA GLN A 76 -5.59 11.32 11.83
C GLN A 76 -5.00 11.84 10.52
N LEU A 77 -5.66 11.61 9.37
CA LEU A 77 -5.25 12.17 8.09
C LEU A 77 -5.24 13.70 8.15
N ASN A 78 -6.24 14.35 8.75
CA ASN A 78 -6.25 15.80 8.92
C ASN A 78 -5.04 16.31 9.71
N ARG A 79 -4.65 15.59 10.78
CA ARG A 79 -3.44 15.90 11.56
C ARG A 79 -2.20 15.86 10.66
N TYR A 80 -2.00 14.77 9.93
CA TYR A 80 -0.79 14.60 9.11
C TYR A 80 -0.79 15.49 7.86
N SER A 81 -1.96 15.84 7.31
CA SER A 81 -2.09 16.81 6.23
C SER A 81 -1.71 18.22 6.69
N ALA A 82 -2.13 18.63 7.90
CA ALA A 82 -1.69 19.91 8.47
C ALA A 82 -0.17 19.93 8.69
N ASN A 83 0.38 18.82 9.19
CA ASN A 83 1.81 18.62 9.34
C ASN A 83 2.56 18.74 8.00
N LEU A 84 2.09 18.07 6.94
CA LEU A 84 2.70 18.14 5.61
C LEU A 84 2.66 19.56 5.04
N ALA A 85 1.54 20.27 5.20
CA ALA A 85 1.43 21.66 4.75
C ALA A 85 2.46 22.56 5.47
N LEU A 86 2.56 22.45 6.80
CA LEU A 86 3.56 23.20 7.57
C LEU A 86 5.00 22.86 7.16
N LEU A 87 5.30 21.57 6.94
CA LEU A 87 6.62 21.15 6.48
C LEU A 87 6.93 21.68 5.09
N ALA A 88 5.94 21.73 4.19
CA ALA A 88 6.11 22.28 2.85
C ALA A 88 6.51 23.76 2.93
N ASP A 89 5.76 24.55 3.70
CA ASP A 89 5.97 25.99 3.80
C ASP A 89 7.33 26.31 4.44
N ILE A 90 7.68 25.65 5.54
CA ILE A 90 8.97 25.85 6.20
C ILE A 90 10.13 25.37 5.32
N SER A 91 9.94 24.28 4.57
CA SER A 91 10.96 23.82 3.62
C SER A 91 11.18 24.84 2.52
N MET A 92 10.12 25.43 1.97
CA MET A 92 10.23 26.48 0.96
C MET A 92 10.88 27.74 1.53
N ALA A 93 10.52 28.15 2.75
CA ALA A 93 11.10 29.32 3.40
C ALA A 93 12.60 29.15 3.75
N VAL A 94 12.98 28.00 4.30
CA VAL A 94 14.36 27.75 4.78
C VAL A 94 15.29 27.33 3.64
N LEU A 95 14.78 26.58 2.66
CA LEU A 95 15.61 25.97 1.62
C LEU A 95 15.46 26.66 0.26
N GLY A 96 14.34 27.35 0.01
CA GLY A 96 14.06 28.06 -1.23
C GLY A 96 14.37 27.22 -2.47
N GLY A 97 15.10 27.82 -3.43
CA GLY A 97 15.54 27.13 -4.64
C GLY A 97 16.52 25.96 -4.42
N SER A 98 17.15 25.86 -3.25
CA SER A 98 18.05 24.74 -2.92
C SER A 98 17.30 23.45 -2.56
N LEU A 99 15.99 23.53 -2.27
CA LEU A 99 15.15 22.36 -2.01
C LEU A 99 15.21 21.35 -3.17
N LYS A 100 15.23 21.85 -4.41
CA LYS A 100 15.38 21.03 -5.62
C LYS A 100 16.71 20.26 -5.66
N ARG A 101 17.78 20.83 -5.09
CA ARG A 101 19.11 20.20 -5.01
C ARG A 101 19.23 19.21 -3.84
N ARG A 102 18.35 19.29 -2.83
CA ARG A 102 18.32 18.39 -1.66
C ARG A 102 17.35 17.25 -1.88
N GLU A 103 17.68 16.39 -2.84
CA GLU A 103 16.82 15.32 -3.36
C GLU A 103 16.28 14.39 -2.26
N ARG A 104 17.09 14.04 -1.25
CA ARG A 104 16.67 13.17 -0.13
C ARG A 104 15.57 13.81 0.74
N LEU A 105 15.62 15.13 0.98
CA LEU A 105 14.57 15.82 1.74
C LEU A 105 13.28 15.93 0.93
N SER A 106 13.40 16.25 -0.36
CA SER A 106 12.25 16.27 -1.26
C SER A 106 11.64 14.88 -1.43
N ALA A 107 12.44 13.80 -1.42
CA ALA A 107 11.96 12.42 -1.46
C ALA A 107 11.09 12.10 -0.24
N ARG A 108 11.56 12.45 0.98
CA ARG A 108 10.80 12.22 2.21
C ARG A 108 9.48 12.99 2.28
N LEU A 109 9.44 14.23 1.80
CA LEU A 109 8.18 14.96 1.65
C LEU A 109 7.25 14.28 0.64
N GLY A 110 7.83 13.71 -0.42
CA GLY A 110 7.13 12.82 -1.34
C GLY A 110 6.57 11.58 -0.66
N ASP A 111 7.34 10.91 0.20
CA ASP A 111 6.90 9.72 0.94
C ASP A 111 5.71 10.04 1.86
N ILE A 112 5.77 11.16 2.59
CA ILE A 112 4.64 11.64 3.44
C ILE A 112 3.39 11.84 2.57
N LEU A 113 3.52 12.55 1.46
CA LEU A 113 2.41 12.81 0.53
C LEU A 113 1.85 11.51 -0.05
N SER A 114 2.72 10.60 -0.49
CA SER A 114 2.34 9.30 -1.06
C SER A 114 1.54 8.47 -0.07
N GLN A 115 1.98 8.41 1.19
CA GLN A 115 1.26 7.66 2.22
C GLN A 115 -0.11 8.27 2.53
N LEU A 116 -0.20 9.61 2.64
CA LEU A 116 -1.49 10.29 2.83
C LEU A 116 -2.43 10.09 1.65
N TYR A 117 -1.89 10.10 0.43
CA TYR A 117 -2.65 9.80 -0.78
C TYR A 117 -3.20 8.37 -0.74
N LEU A 118 -2.34 7.37 -0.46
CA LEU A 118 -2.75 5.98 -0.33
C LEU A 118 -3.82 5.79 0.76
N SER A 119 -3.64 6.39 1.94
CA SER A 119 -4.65 6.35 3.01
C SER A 119 -5.98 6.95 2.54
N SER A 120 -5.94 8.10 1.86
CA SER A 120 -7.14 8.75 1.34
C SER A 120 -7.83 7.91 0.24
N ALA A 121 -7.05 7.25 -0.61
CA ALA A 121 -7.54 6.37 -1.66
C ALA A 121 -8.19 5.11 -1.08
N THR A 122 -7.62 4.53 -0.02
CA THR A 122 -8.22 3.41 0.71
C THR A 122 -9.58 3.80 1.28
N LEU A 123 -9.67 4.96 1.95
CA LEU A 123 -10.94 5.47 2.49
C LEU A 123 -11.96 5.77 1.39
N LYS A 124 -11.52 6.38 0.28
CA LYS A 124 -12.38 6.69 -0.86
C LYS A 124 -12.85 5.44 -1.60
N ARG A 125 -12.01 4.41 -1.72
CA ARG A 125 -12.41 3.12 -2.28
C ARG A 125 -13.46 2.46 -1.40
N PHE A 126 -13.25 2.42 -0.09
CA PHE A 126 -14.22 1.87 0.86
C PHE A 126 -15.57 2.59 0.79
N GLU A 127 -15.56 3.93 0.64
CA GLU A 127 -16.75 4.73 0.40
C GLU A 127 -17.47 4.31 -0.89
N ASN A 128 -16.73 4.24 -2.01
CA ASN A 128 -17.28 3.94 -3.32
C ASN A 128 -17.82 2.51 -3.42
N ASP A 129 -17.22 1.57 -2.69
CA ASP A 129 -17.65 0.17 -2.62
C ASP A 129 -18.86 -0.02 -1.68
N GLY A 130 -19.40 1.06 -1.10
CA GLY A 130 -20.62 1.03 -0.27
C GLY A 130 -20.38 0.75 1.22
N ARG A 131 -19.14 0.89 1.69
CA ARG A 131 -18.70 0.62 3.07
C ARG A 131 -19.05 -0.79 3.60
N PRO A 132 -18.78 -1.87 2.87
CA PRO A 132 -19.09 -3.23 3.32
C PRO A 132 -18.26 -3.57 4.57
N ALA A 133 -18.92 -3.99 5.65
CA ALA A 133 -18.26 -4.28 6.93
C ALA A 133 -17.16 -5.36 6.81
N GLU A 134 -17.29 -6.26 5.83
CA GLU A 134 -16.33 -7.31 5.52
C GLU A 134 -14.97 -6.78 5.05
N ASP A 135 -14.92 -5.58 4.44
CA ASP A 135 -13.68 -4.96 3.94
C ASP A 135 -12.92 -4.19 5.03
N LEU A 136 -13.55 -3.94 6.18
CA LEU A 136 -12.93 -3.20 7.29
C LEU A 136 -11.56 -3.73 7.73
N PRO A 137 -11.28 -5.04 7.78
CA PRO A 137 -9.95 -5.56 8.08
C PRO A 137 -8.88 -5.00 7.13
N LEU A 138 -9.16 -4.97 5.82
CA LEU A 138 -8.23 -4.44 4.80
C LEU A 138 -8.02 -2.94 4.98
N VAL A 139 -9.10 -2.21 5.25
CA VAL A 139 -9.06 -0.76 5.50
C VAL A 139 -8.21 -0.45 6.74
N TYR A 140 -8.44 -1.16 7.84
CA TYR A 140 -7.66 -0.98 9.06
C TYR A 140 -6.19 -1.29 8.86
N TRP A 141 -5.88 -2.39 8.17
CA TRP A 141 -4.51 -2.78 7.92
C TRP A 141 -3.77 -1.73 7.08
N GLY A 142 -4.36 -1.33 5.94
CA GLY A 142 -3.76 -0.37 5.03
C GLY A 142 -3.57 1.01 5.67
N LEU A 143 -4.54 1.46 6.49
CA LEU A 143 -4.43 2.74 7.18
C LEU A 143 -3.42 2.70 8.34
N GLN A 144 -3.34 1.60 9.09
CA GLN A 144 -2.34 1.47 10.16
C GLN A 144 -0.92 1.48 9.60
N ASP A 145 -0.68 0.72 8.53
CA ASP A 145 0.63 0.69 7.87
C ASP A 145 0.97 2.06 7.26
N SER A 146 0.11 2.62 6.41
CA SER A 146 0.38 3.92 5.77
C SER A 146 0.59 5.07 6.75
N LEU A 147 -0.19 5.14 7.84
CA LEU A 147 0.01 6.16 8.88
C LEU A 147 1.30 5.94 9.68
N ARG A 148 1.71 4.69 9.90
CA ARG A 148 3.02 4.38 10.49
C ARG A 148 4.15 4.84 9.57
N GLN A 149 4.07 4.53 8.28
CA GLN A 149 5.06 4.98 7.29
C GLN A 149 5.12 6.51 7.21
N THR A 150 3.97 7.18 7.32
CA THR A 150 3.88 8.64 7.40
C THR A 150 4.68 9.20 8.58
N GLU A 151 4.52 8.62 9.78
CA GLU A 151 5.29 9.05 10.97
C GLU A 151 6.78 8.80 10.83
N ILE A 152 7.19 7.69 10.22
CA ILE A 152 8.59 7.38 9.94
C ILE A 152 9.17 8.45 9.00
N ALA A 153 8.48 8.76 7.91
CA ALA A 153 8.93 9.75 6.94
C ALA A 153 9.02 11.16 7.55
N ILE A 154 8.07 11.57 8.40
CA ILE A 154 8.13 12.84 9.15
C ILE A 154 9.34 12.86 10.09
N ASP A 155 9.52 11.81 10.91
CA ASP A 155 10.61 11.74 11.88
C ASP A 155 11.97 11.80 11.19
N GLU A 156 12.14 11.05 10.11
CA GLU A 156 13.36 11.06 9.31
C GLU A 156 13.61 12.40 8.61
N PHE A 157 12.56 13.04 8.08
CA PHE A 157 12.64 14.36 7.48
C PHE A 157 13.17 15.38 8.50
N LEU A 158 12.59 15.41 9.69
CA LEU A 158 12.95 16.34 10.77
C LEU A 158 14.34 16.05 11.34
N ALA A 159 14.71 14.78 11.50
CA ALA A 159 16.03 14.37 11.97
C ALA A 159 17.17 14.82 11.04
N ASN A 160 16.89 14.99 9.75
CA ASN A 160 17.85 15.41 8.73
C ASN A 160 17.61 16.82 8.22
N PHE A 161 16.77 17.59 8.92
CA PHE A 161 16.46 18.95 8.52
C PHE A 161 17.74 19.82 8.60
N PRO A 162 18.03 20.68 7.60
CA PRO A 162 19.33 21.36 7.52
C PRO A 162 19.64 22.26 8.71
N ASN A 163 18.62 22.94 9.24
CA ASN A 163 18.71 23.64 10.51
C ASN A 163 18.24 22.73 11.64
N ARG A 164 19.19 22.19 12.42
CA ARG A 164 18.89 21.25 13.53
C ARG A 164 17.99 21.84 14.61
N ILE A 165 18.05 23.15 14.84
CA ILE A 165 17.21 23.83 15.83
C ILE A 165 15.77 23.84 15.35
N ILE A 166 15.53 24.27 14.10
CA ILE A 166 14.20 24.26 13.48
C ILE A 166 13.65 22.82 13.41
N GLY A 167 14.47 21.86 12.97
CA GLY A 167 14.05 20.46 12.89
C GLY A 167 13.61 19.87 14.24
N ARG A 168 14.35 20.18 15.33
CA ARG A 168 13.97 19.76 16.69
C ARG A 168 12.70 20.46 17.18
N ALA A 169 12.58 21.77 16.97
CA ALA A 169 11.39 22.52 17.35
C ALA A 169 10.12 21.98 16.66
N LEU A 170 10.21 21.71 15.35
CA LEU A 170 9.12 21.12 14.59
C LEU A 170 8.79 19.69 15.05
N ARG A 171 9.81 18.90 15.41
CA ARG A 171 9.58 17.56 15.96
C ARG A 171 8.76 17.59 17.23
N VAL A 172 9.09 18.49 18.17
CA VAL A 172 8.34 18.66 19.42
C VAL A 172 6.92 19.16 19.13
N LEU A 173 6.75 20.09 18.19
CA LEU A 173 5.45 20.64 17.82
C LEU A 173 4.52 19.61 17.18
N MET A 174 5.04 18.84 16.21
CA MET A 174 4.24 17.95 15.36
C MET A 174 4.07 16.55 15.96
N MET A 175 5.05 16.10 16.74
CA MET A 175 5.13 14.78 17.36
C MET A 175 5.48 14.91 18.84
N PRO A 176 4.63 15.58 19.66
CA PRO A 176 4.93 15.85 21.07
C PRO A 176 5.16 14.57 21.88
N PHE A 177 4.51 13.47 21.49
CA PHE A 177 4.65 12.14 22.11
C PHE A 177 5.57 11.20 21.31
N GLY A 178 6.31 11.71 20.32
CA GLY A 178 7.08 10.90 19.38
C GLY A 178 6.20 10.10 18.41
N ARG A 179 6.69 8.94 17.99
CA ARG A 179 5.98 8.01 17.09
C ARG A 179 4.97 7.20 17.91
N VAL A 180 3.68 7.38 17.62
CA VAL A 180 2.58 6.73 18.35
C VAL A 180 1.89 5.64 17.52
N ARG A 181 2.11 5.62 16.20
CA ARG A 181 1.51 4.61 15.32
C ARG A 181 2.20 3.27 15.46
N LYS A 182 1.38 2.23 15.62
CA LYS A 182 1.80 0.84 15.69
C LYS A 182 1.66 0.21 14.31
N ALA A 183 2.44 -0.83 14.04
CA ALA A 183 2.14 -1.69 12.90
C ALA A 183 0.78 -2.36 13.07
N PRO A 184 0.19 -2.85 11.97
CA PRO A 184 -0.85 -3.86 12.03
C PRO A 184 -0.46 -5.01 12.95
N SER A 185 -1.43 -5.54 13.69
CA SER A 185 -1.21 -6.70 14.56
C SER A 185 -1.21 -8.01 13.79
N ASP A 186 -0.49 -9.03 14.26
CA ASP A 186 -0.47 -10.38 13.69
C ASP A 186 -1.88 -10.99 13.55
N LYS A 187 -2.77 -10.67 14.49
CA LYS A 187 -4.19 -11.08 14.41
C LYS A 187 -4.90 -10.50 13.18
N LEU A 188 -4.60 -9.25 12.85
CA LEU A 188 -5.13 -8.58 11.67
C LEU A 188 -4.49 -9.17 10.41
N ASP A 189 -3.18 -9.41 10.41
CA ASP A 189 -2.46 -10.06 9.30
C ASP A 189 -3.04 -11.44 8.98
N SER A 190 -3.23 -12.27 10.00
CA SER A 190 -3.84 -13.59 9.87
C SER A 190 -5.26 -13.50 9.29
N LYS A 191 -6.06 -12.52 9.71
CA LYS A 191 -7.40 -12.29 9.16
C LYS A 191 -7.35 -11.92 7.67
N LEU A 192 -6.40 -11.07 7.28
CA LEU A 192 -6.21 -10.70 5.86
C LEU A 192 -5.76 -11.90 5.03
N ALA A 193 -4.80 -12.68 5.54
CA ALA A 193 -4.32 -13.89 4.88
C ALA A 193 -5.46 -14.88 4.63
N GLN A 194 -6.37 -15.04 5.60
CA GLN A 194 -7.56 -15.87 5.44
C GLN A 194 -8.51 -15.33 4.35
N ILE A 195 -8.79 -14.02 4.36
CA ILE A 195 -9.64 -13.38 3.33
C ILE A 195 -9.07 -13.61 1.92
N LEU A 196 -7.75 -13.53 1.74
CA LEU A 196 -7.10 -13.70 0.44
C LEU A 196 -7.06 -15.16 -0.04
N GLN A 197 -7.04 -16.12 0.89
CA GLN A 197 -7.01 -17.56 0.61
C GLN A 197 -8.41 -18.18 0.51
N THR A 198 -9.45 -17.50 0.97
CA THR A 198 -10.83 -18.00 0.93
C THR A 198 -11.66 -17.22 -0.09
N PRO A 199 -12.35 -17.91 -1.04
CA PRO A 199 -13.33 -17.28 -1.91
C PRO A 199 -14.35 -16.49 -1.10
N SER A 200 -14.41 -15.18 -1.33
CA SER A 200 -15.27 -14.26 -0.60
C SER A 200 -15.56 -13.03 -1.46
N GLU A 201 -16.69 -12.38 -1.19
CA GLU A 201 -17.06 -11.13 -1.85
C GLU A 201 -15.98 -10.05 -1.70
N THR A 202 -15.33 -10.00 -0.54
CA THR A 202 -14.18 -9.11 -0.28
C THR A 202 -13.03 -9.38 -1.25
N ARG A 203 -12.62 -10.65 -1.40
CA ARG A 203 -11.55 -11.04 -2.34
C ARG A 203 -11.93 -10.73 -3.78
N SER A 204 -13.16 -11.04 -4.18
CA SER A 204 -13.70 -10.73 -5.51
C SER A 204 -13.68 -9.22 -5.79
N ARG A 205 -14.01 -8.38 -4.81
CA ARG A 205 -13.90 -6.91 -4.92
C ARG A 205 -12.47 -6.41 -5.08
N ILE A 206 -11.48 -7.10 -4.52
CA ILE A 206 -10.05 -6.78 -4.72
C ILE A 206 -9.65 -7.08 -6.16
N GLY A 207 -9.98 -8.28 -6.64
CA GLY A 207 -9.65 -8.78 -7.97
C GLY A 207 -10.59 -8.34 -9.09
N ARG A 208 -11.53 -7.43 -8.81
CA ARG A 208 -12.50 -6.96 -9.82
C ARG A 208 -11.79 -6.44 -11.07
N HIS A 209 -12.38 -6.73 -12.22
CA HIS A 209 -11.84 -6.41 -13.55
C HIS A 209 -10.58 -7.18 -13.96
N GLN A 210 -10.11 -8.13 -13.15
CA GLN A 210 -9.10 -9.10 -13.59
C GLN A 210 -9.73 -10.16 -14.50
N TYR A 211 -9.00 -10.58 -15.53
CA TYR A 211 -9.40 -11.70 -16.37
C TYR A 211 -8.96 -13.02 -15.73
N LEU A 212 -9.88 -13.69 -15.05
CA LEU A 212 -9.62 -14.93 -14.30
C LEU A 212 -10.20 -16.18 -14.98
N THR A 213 -10.64 -16.08 -16.23
CA THR A 213 -11.12 -17.26 -16.98
C THR A 213 -9.96 -18.23 -17.19
N PRO A 214 -10.07 -19.50 -16.76
CA PRO A 214 -9.02 -20.49 -16.95
C PRO A 214 -8.85 -20.77 -18.44
N SER A 215 -7.61 -20.66 -18.91
CA SER A 215 -7.21 -21.08 -20.26
C SER A 215 -5.73 -21.42 -20.25
N ASP A 216 -5.25 -22.10 -21.30
CA ASP A 216 -3.83 -22.45 -21.41
C ASP A 216 -2.90 -21.26 -21.40
N ASN A 217 -3.40 -20.11 -21.86
CA ASN A 217 -2.66 -18.86 -21.90
C ASN A 217 -2.94 -17.94 -20.70
N ASN A 218 -3.70 -18.41 -19.69
CA ASN A 218 -4.00 -17.64 -18.49
C ASN A 218 -3.63 -18.41 -17.21
N PRO A 219 -2.35 -18.34 -16.77
CA PRO A 219 -1.90 -18.97 -15.53
C PRO A 219 -2.68 -18.49 -14.29
N ALA A 220 -3.03 -17.21 -14.22
CA ALA A 220 -3.79 -16.65 -13.10
C ALA A 220 -5.19 -17.27 -13.00
N GLY A 221 -5.87 -17.47 -14.15
CA GLY A 221 -7.16 -18.16 -14.20
C GLY A 221 -7.06 -19.64 -13.80
N LYS A 222 -5.96 -20.32 -14.17
CA LYS A 222 -5.71 -21.71 -13.75
C LYS A 222 -5.47 -21.82 -12.23
N ILE A 223 -4.76 -20.85 -11.63
CA ILE A 223 -4.58 -20.78 -10.17
C ILE A 223 -5.92 -20.55 -9.47
N GLU A 224 -6.78 -19.68 -10.00
CA GLU A 224 -8.12 -19.45 -9.46
C GLU A 224 -9.01 -20.71 -9.54
N GLN A 225 -8.93 -21.45 -10.66
CA GLN A 225 -9.60 -22.75 -10.79
C GLN A 225 -9.06 -23.75 -9.77
N ALA A 226 -7.74 -23.85 -9.62
CA ALA A 226 -7.08 -24.76 -8.68
C ALA A 226 -7.53 -24.49 -7.23
N LEU A 227 -7.64 -23.22 -6.82
CA LEU A 227 -8.13 -22.86 -5.48
C LEU A 227 -9.54 -23.42 -5.22
N ASN A 228 -10.46 -23.26 -6.18
CA ASN A 228 -11.83 -23.75 -6.04
C ASN A 228 -11.89 -25.27 -5.95
N VAL A 229 -11.14 -25.98 -6.80
CA VAL A 229 -11.09 -27.44 -6.79
C VAL A 229 -10.48 -27.98 -5.49
N ILE A 230 -9.39 -27.38 -5.02
CA ILE A 230 -8.72 -27.76 -3.76
C ILE A 230 -9.67 -27.61 -2.57
N LEU A 231 -10.41 -26.51 -2.47
CA LEU A 231 -11.35 -26.29 -1.37
C LEU A 231 -12.52 -27.28 -1.36
N GLN A 232 -12.93 -27.78 -2.52
CA GLN A 232 -13.93 -28.85 -2.60
C GLN A 232 -13.34 -30.24 -2.27
N ALA A 233 -12.06 -30.45 -2.58
CA ALA A 233 -11.34 -31.69 -2.29
C ALA A 233 -10.94 -31.84 -0.82
N GLU A 234 -10.71 -30.75 -0.09
CA GLU A 234 -10.24 -30.76 1.30
C GLU A 234 -11.13 -31.57 2.27
N PRO A 235 -12.47 -31.39 2.29
CA PRO A 235 -13.34 -32.21 3.14
C PRO A 235 -13.34 -33.70 2.77
N LEU A 236 -13.16 -34.02 1.48
CA LEU A 236 -13.11 -35.40 1.00
C LEU A 236 -11.80 -36.10 1.42
N PHE A 237 -10.70 -35.37 1.35
CA PHE A 237 -9.41 -35.82 1.84
C PHE A 237 -9.46 -36.10 3.35
N GLU A 238 -10.04 -35.18 4.14
CA GLU A 238 -10.20 -35.38 5.59
C GLU A 238 -11.09 -36.60 5.90
N LYS A 239 -12.21 -36.75 5.18
CA LYS A 239 -13.11 -37.91 5.28
C LYS A 239 -12.36 -39.23 5.02
N ALA A 240 -11.58 -39.29 3.94
CA ALA A 240 -10.80 -40.47 3.58
C ALA A 240 -9.72 -40.78 4.63
N CYS A 241 -8.93 -39.78 5.03
CA CYS A 241 -7.87 -39.93 6.03
C CYS A 241 -8.42 -40.42 7.38
N LYS A 242 -9.56 -39.85 7.82
CA LYS A 242 -10.22 -40.23 9.07
C LYS A 242 -10.73 -41.67 9.03
N ALA A 243 -11.36 -42.09 7.94
CA ALA A 243 -11.87 -43.44 7.79
C ALA A 243 -10.76 -44.50 7.67
N LEU A 244 -9.63 -44.13 7.05
CA LEU A 244 -8.44 -44.98 6.94
C LEU A 244 -7.61 -45.00 8.23
N GLY A 245 -7.90 -44.12 9.20
CA GLY A 245 -7.12 -43.99 10.44
C GLY A 245 -5.68 -43.49 10.21
N GLN A 246 -5.39 -42.88 9.05
CA GLN A 246 -4.06 -42.44 8.66
C GLN A 246 -4.03 -40.93 8.52
N ARG A 247 -3.09 -40.28 9.21
CA ARG A 247 -2.81 -38.85 9.01
C ARG A 247 -1.81 -38.69 7.87
N ARG A 248 -2.30 -38.25 6.71
CA ARG A 248 -1.46 -37.98 5.52
C ARG A 248 -1.27 -36.46 5.34
N PRO A 249 -0.14 -36.01 4.78
CA PRO A 249 -0.03 -34.64 4.29
C PRO A 249 -0.98 -34.45 3.11
N PHE A 250 -1.41 -33.20 2.86
CA PHE A 250 -2.30 -32.85 1.73
C PHE A 250 -1.54 -32.88 0.38
N MET A 251 -1.11 -34.07 -0.03
CA MET A 251 -0.34 -34.36 -1.25
C MET A 251 -0.69 -35.77 -1.74
N GLY A 252 -0.49 -36.05 -3.03
CA GLY A 252 -0.81 -37.37 -3.61
C GLY A 252 -2.30 -37.68 -3.47
N LEU A 253 -3.15 -36.69 -3.76
CA LEU A 253 -4.59 -36.83 -3.56
C LEU A 253 -5.19 -37.94 -4.44
N ASP A 254 -4.55 -38.26 -5.56
CA ASP A 254 -4.87 -39.38 -6.45
C ASP A 254 -4.65 -40.75 -5.78
N GLU A 255 -3.62 -40.90 -4.94
CA GLU A 255 -3.41 -42.12 -4.15
C GLU A 255 -4.47 -42.26 -3.06
N VAL A 256 -4.79 -41.15 -2.39
CA VAL A 256 -5.85 -41.11 -1.35
C VAL A 256 -7.21 -41.44 -1.97
N ALA A 257 -7.47 -40.98 -3.20
CA ALA A 257 -8.66 -41.31 -3.95
C ALA A 257 -8.81 -42.82 -4.18
N LYS A 258 -7.73 -43.49 -4.60
CA LYS A 258 -7.71 -44.96 -4.82
C LYS A 258 -8.00 -45.72 -3.52
N LEU A 259 -7.29 -45.37 -2.44
CA LEU A 259 -7.49 -46.01 -1.13
C LEU A 259 -8.90 -45.77 -0.57
N GLY A 260 -9.46 -44.58 -0.77
CA GLY A 260 -10.82 -44.24 -0.35
C GLY A 260 -11.89 -45.02 -1.11
N LEU A 261 -11.66 -45.32 -2.41
CA LEU A 261 -12.53 -46.20 -3.20
C LEU A 261 -12.46 -47.65 -2.74
N GLU A 262 -11.25 -48.18 -2.54
CA GLU A 262 -11.02 -49.55 -2.06
C GLU A 262 -11.68 -49.79 -0.70
N ALA A 263 -11.57 -48.82 0.21
CA ALA A 263 -12.20 -48.84 1.52
C ALA A 263 -13.72 -48.53 1.48
N LYS A 264 -14.30 -48.26 0.31
CA LYS A 264 -15.72 -47.87 0.11
C LYS A 264 -16.14 -46.64 0.91
N VAL A 265 -15.20 -45.75 1.22
CA VAL A 265 -15.43 -44.50 1.95
C VAL A 265 -15.82 -43.37 0.99
N LEU A 266 -15.27 -43.41 -0.22
CA LEU A 266 -15.52 -42.44 -1.29
C LEU A 266 -16.31 -43.06 -2.43
N THR A 267 -17.10 -42.23 -3.10
CA THR A 267 -17.73 -42.55 -4.38
C THR A 267 -16.76 -42.34 -5.54
N ILE A 268 -17.09 -42.88 -6.72
CA ILE A 268 -16.30 -42.69 -7.96
C ILE A 268 -16.16 -41.19 -8.29
N GLN A 269 -17.21 -40.40 -8.07
CA GLN A 269 -17.22 -38.96 -8.32
C GLN A 269 -16.31 -38.21 -7.33
N GLU A 270 -16.40 -38.54 -6.03
CA GLU A 270 -15.54 -37.95 -5.00
C GLU A 270 -14.05 -38.27 -5.24
N ALA A 271 -13.74 -39.49 -5.68
CA ALA A 271 -12.38 -39.91 -5.99
C ALA A 271 -11.82 -39.25 -7.27
N ALA A 272 -12.68 -39.03 -8.27
CA ALA A 272 -12.30 -38.27 -9.47
C ALA A 272 -11.94 -36.82 -9.11
N LEU A 273 -12.72 -36.18 -8.23
CA LEU A 273 -12.44 -34.81 -7.77
C LEU A 273 -11.10 -34.71 -7.03
N LEU A 274 -10.75 -35.68 -6.18
CA LEU A 274 -9.43 -35.72 -5.53
C LEU A 274 -8.29 -35.87 -6.54
N SER A 275 -8.48 -36.68 -7.59
CA SER A 275 -7.47 -36.86 -8.64
C SER A 275 -7.30 -35.60 -9.50
N GLU A 276 -8.41 -34.92 -9.82
CA GLU A 276 -8.42 -33.62 -10.49
C GLU A 276 -7.72 -32.55 -9.64
N ALA A 277 -7.97 -32.53 -8.33
CA ALA A 277 -7.32 -31.63 -7.39
C ALA A 277 -5.80 -31.82 -7.37
N GLU A 278 -5.31 -33.06 -7.42
CA GLU A 278 -3.86 -33.31 -7.50
C GLU A 278 -3.27 -32.77 -8.81
N ALA A 279 -3.95 -32.96 -9.94
CA ALA A 279 -3.50 -32.44 -11.22
C ALA A 279 -3.37 -30.90 -11.19
N HIS A 280 -4.36 -30.20 -10.63
CA HIS A 280 -4.32 -28.75 -10.44
C HIS A 280 -3.25 -28.30 -9.44
N ARG A 281 -3.05 -29.05 -8.35
CA ARG A 281 -2.02 -28.79 -7.35
C ARG A 281 -0.63 -28.88 -7.97
N LEU A 282 -0.36 -29.97 -8.71
CA LEU A 282 0.91 -30.19 -9.41
C LEU A 282 1.15 -29.12 -10.47
N TYR A 283 0.14 -28.77 -11.26
CA TYR A 283 0.26 -27.68 -12.24
C TYR A 283 0.68 -26.35 -11.58
N THR A 284 0.13 -26.04 -10.40
CA THR A 284 0.38 -24.76 -9.72
C THR A 284 1.74 -24.70 -9.02
N ILE A 285 2.24 -25.85 -8.54
CA ILE A 285 3.49 -25.93 -7.76
C ILE A 285 4.70 -26.21 -8.66
N ASN A 286 4.51 -26.95 -9.76
CA ASN A 286 5.61 -27.28 -10.64
C ASN A 286 6.15 -26.03 -11.32
N VAL A 287 7.46 -25.94 -11.34
CA VAL A 287 8.21 -24.94 -12.11
C VAL A 287 8.82 -25.63 -13.31
N ASP A 288 9.19 -24.84 -14.32
CA ASP A 288 9.90 -25.36 -15.48
C ASP A 288 11.20 -26.03 -15.03
N ASP A 289 11.36 -27.30 -15.42
CA ASP A 289 12.58 -28.07 -15.20
C ASP A 289 13.36 -28.10 -16.52
N PHE A 290 14.56 -27.54 -16.51
CA PHE A 290 15.43 -27.45 -17.68
C PHE A 290 16.64 -28.38 -17.50
N ALA A 291 16.88 -29.22 -18.49
CA ALA A 291 18.07 -30.05 -18.50
C ALA A 291 19.35 -29.16 -18.48
N PRO A 292 20.44 -29.54 -17.78
CA PRO A 292 21.65 -28.73 -17.71
C PRO A 292 22.22 -28.32 -19.08
N GLN A 293 22.00 -29.14 -20.11
CA GLN A 293 22.43 -28.91 -21.48
C GLN A 293 21.68 -27.76 -22.17
N GLU A 294 20.42 -27.51 -21.80
CA GLU A 294 19.59 -26.42 -22.34
C GLU A 294 20.01 -25.05 -21.78
N LEU A 295 20.53 -25.04 -20.55
CA LEU A 295 21.05 -23.85 -19.88
C LEU A 295 22.53 -23.57 -20.20
N ALA A 296 23.22 -24.50 -20.88
CA ALA A 296 24.64 -24.35 -21.19
C ALA A 296 24.87 -23.24 -22.23
N ALA A 297 25.65 -22.22 -21.85
CA ALA A 297 26.03 -21.13 -22.76
C ALA A 297 26.74 -21.70 -24.01
N LYS A 298 26.24 -21.36 -25.21
CA LYS A 298 26.90 -21.74 -26.47
C LYS A 298 28.36 -21.29 -26.44
N LYS A 299 29.29 -22.24 -26.65
CA LYS A 299 30.72 -21.93 -26.78
C LYS A 299 30.90 -20.86 -27.86
N ARG A 300 31.46 -19.71 -27.47
CA ARG A 300 31.78 -18.62 -28.38
C ARG A 300 32.83 -19.12 -29.37
N THR A 301 32.42 -19.43 -30.60
CA THR A 301 33.33 -19.83 -31.67
C THR A 301 34.32 -18.69 -31.86
N GLN A 302 35.60 -18.91 -31.50
CA GLN A 302 36.65 -17.95 -31.81
C GLN A 302 36.70 -17.82 -33.34
N ARG A 303 36.31 -16.65 -33.85
CA ARG A 303 36.59 -16.27 -35.24
C ARG A 303 38.11 -16.33 -35.39
N LYS A 304 38.63 -17.30 -36.13
CA LYS A 304 40.04 -17.32 -36.53
C LYS A 304 40.29 -15.99 -37.24
N ALA A 305 41.18 -15.18 -36.68
CA ALA A 305 41.71 -14.02 -37.39
C ALA A 305 42.49 -14.57 -38.57
N GLU A 306 41.97 -14.38 -39.78
CA GLU A 306 42.78 -14.46 -41.00
C GLU A 306 43.81 -13.34 -40.90
N VAL A 307 45.05 -13.71 -40.61
CA VAL A 307 46.21 -12.84 -40.72
C VAL A 307 46.63 -12.90 -42.19
N ALA A 308 46.49 -11.78 -42.89
CA ALA A 308 47.16 -11.47 -44.15
C ALA A 308 47.86 -10.12 -44.00
#